data_AF-A0A6A5ULJ5-F1
#
_entry.id   AF-A0A6A5ULJ5-F1
#
_cell.length_a   1.000
_cell.length_b   1.000
_cell.length_c   1.000
_cell.angle_alpha   90.00
_cell.angle_beta   90.00
_cell.angle_gamma   90.00
#
_symmetry.space_group_name_H-M   'P 1'
#
loop_
_entity.id
_entity.type
_entity.pdbx_description
1 polymer ?
#
loop_
_entity_poly.entity_id
_entity_poly.type
_entity_poly.pdbx_seq_one_letter_code
_entity_poly.pdbx_strand_id
1 'polypeptide(L)'
;WIDALCIIQDDRNPEKDIQIKSMPMIYGRAREVFAWIGPGGPTTDKAMRYIQNRPSTFRRAAAEGLANARLDSFEDEFHEAAPYVRDIFSKSYWTRLWI
;
A
#
# COMPACT_ATOMS: atom_id res chain seq x y z
N TRP A 1 -0.40 -8.91 -16.16
CA TRP A 1 -0.07 -7.58 -16.72
C TRP A 1 0.71 -6.83 -15.66
N ILE A 2 1.84 -6.22 -16.04
CA ILE A 2 2.74 -5.49 -15.11
C ILE A 2 2.97 -4.13 -15.75
N ASP A 3 2.37 -3.07 -15.22
CA ASP A 3 2.41 -1.73 -15.81
C ASP A 3 3.84 -1.26 -16.14
N ALA A 4 4.78 -1.51 -15.22
CA ALA A 4 6.17 -1.09 -15.34
C ALA A 4 6.92 -1.74 -16.51
N LEU A 5 6.45 -2.90 -16.99
CA LEU A 5 7.08 -3.65 -18.09
C LEU A 5 6.24 -3.61 -19.37
N CYS A 6 4.91 -3.53 -19.23
CA CYS A 6 3.97 -3.57 -20.34
C CYS A 6 3.70 -2.18 -20.96
N ILE A 7 4.05 -1.10 -20.27
CA ILE A 7 3.90 0.27 -20.76
C ILE A 7 5.29 0.88 -20.98
N ILE A 8 5.48 1.55 -22.12
CA ILE A 8 6.67 2.36 -22.34
C ILE A 8 6.61 3.58 -21.41
N GLN A 9 7.53 3.64 -20.44
CA GLN A 9 7.48 4.66 -19.38
C GLN A 9 7.90 6.06 -19.83
N ASP A 10 8.49 6.22 -21.03
CA ASP A 10 8.88 7.51 -21.61
C ASP A 10 7.63 8.35 -21.94
N ASP A 11 7.50 9.51 -21.30
CA ASP A 11 6.38 10.45 -21.49
C ASP A 11 6.25 10.97 -22.93
N ARG A 12 7.32 10.87 -23.73
CA ARG A 12 7.31 11.26 -25.14
C ARG A 12 6.69 10.19 -26.04
N ASN A 13 6.44 8.99 -25.51
CA ASN A 13 5.85 7.90 -26.28
C ASN A 13 4.31 7.91 -26.18
N PRO A 14 3.58 8.03 -27.30
CA PRO A 14 2.11 8.10 -27.29
C PRO A 14 1.42 6.80 -26.86
N GLU A 15 2.14 5.68 -26.82
CA GLU A 15 1.62 4.39 -26.34
C GLU A 15 1.17 4.45 -24.88
N LYS A 16 1.89 5.23 -24.05
CA LYS A 16 1.60 5.39 -22.63
C LYS A 16 0.19 5.91 -22.39
N ASP A 17 -0.24 6.94 -23.11
CA ASP A 17 -1.58 7.52 -23.02
C ASP A 17 -2.69 6.55 -23.43
N ILE A 18 -2.38 5.63 -24.34
CA ILE A 18 -3.32 4.60 -24.81
C ILE A 18 -3.46 3.50 -23.74
N GLN A 19 -2.34 3.03 -23.19
CA GLN A 19 -2.35 1.98 -22.16
C GLN A 19 -2.98 2.46 -20.86
N ILE A 20 -2.71 3.70 -20.44
CA ILE A 20 -3.23 4.26 -19.19
C ILE A 20 -4.77 4.22 -19.18
N LYS A 21 -5.42 4.47 -20.31
CA LYS A 21 -6.89 4.37 -20.46
C LYS A 21 -7.43 2.95 -20.23
N SER A 22 -6.60 1.93 -20.42
CA SER A 22 -6.97 0.52 -20.20
C SER A 22 -6.78 0.06 -18.76
N MET A 23 -6.03 0.81 -17.94
CA MET A 23 -5.67 0.40 -16.57
C MET A 23 -6.86 0.19 -15.64
N PRO A 24 -7.90 1.05 -15.64
CA PRO A 24 -9.10 0.81 -14.83
C PRO A 24 -9.78 -0.52 -15.16
N MET A 25 -9.80 -0.91 -16.43
CA MET A 25 -10.38 -2.18 -16.87
C MET A 25 -9.50 -3.37 -16.48
N ILE A 26 -8.18 -3.27 -16.65
CA ILE A 26 -7.23 -4.33 -16.29
C ILE A 26 -7.25 -4.58 -14.78
N TYR A 27 -7.07 -3.54 -13.97
CA TYR A 27 -7.07 -3.67 -12.51
C TYR A 27 -8.47 -3.95 -11.95
N GLY A 28 -9.52 -3.37 -12.52
CA GLY A 28 -10.91 -3.63 -12.12
C GLY A 28 -11.38 -5.06 -12.39
N ARG A 29 -10.73 -5.79 -13.31
CA ARG A 29 -11.00 -7.21 -13.60
C ARG A 29 -9.97 -8.16 -13.01
N ALA A 30 -8.93 -7.65 -12.37
CA ALA A 30 -7.91 -8.48 -11.75
C ALA A 30 -8.47 -9.17 -10.51
N ARG A 31 -8.20 -10.47 -10.33
CA ARG A 31 -8.52 -11.18 -9.09
C ARG A 31 -7.74 -10.61 -7.91
N GLU A 32 -6.50 -10.19 -8.16
CA GLU A 32 -5.57 -9.68 -7.17
C GLU A 32 -4.57 -8.74 -7.84
N VAL A 33 -4.08 -7.76 -7.08
CA VAL A 33 -3.14 -6.75 -7.55
C VAL A 33 -1.95 -6.72 -6.61
N PHE A 34 -0.75 -6.82 -7.19
CA PHE A 34 0.50 -6.73 -6.45
C PHE A 34 1.18 -5.40 -6.76
N ALA A 35 1.48 -4.63 -5.72
CA ALA A 35 2.25 -3.39 -5.80
C ALA A 35 3.70 -3.64 -5.38
N TRP A 36 4.65 -3.38 -6.27
CA TRP A 36 6.07 -3.42 -5.92
C TRP A 36 6.56 -2.02 -5.52
N ILE A 37 6.82 -1.84 -4.23
CA ILE A 37 7.26 -0.57 -3.63
C ILE A 37 8.79 -0.42 -3.53
N GLY A 38 9.54 -1.30 -4.20
CA GLY A 38 11.01 -1.32 -4.17
C GLY A 38 11.59 -2.46 -3.33
N PRO A 39 12.93 -2.49 -3.14
CA PRO A 39 13.60 -3.49 -2.32
C PRO A 39 13.16 -3.43 -0.86
N GLY A 40 13.06 -4.61 -0.22
CA GLY A 40 12.83 -4.70 1.21
C GLY A 40 14.06 -4.32 2.03
N GLY A 41 13.82 -3.82 3.23
CA GLY A 41 14.84 -3.55 4.24
C GLY A 41 14.22 -3.41 5.64
N PRO A 42 15.03 -3.16 6.67
CA PRO A 42 14.55 -3.14 8.06
C PRO A 42 13.36 -2.20 8.30
N THR A 43 13.35 -1.04 7.63
CA THR A 43 12.26 -0.05 7.68
C THR A 43 10.97 -0.60 7.09
N THR A 44 11.02 -1.15 5.87
CA THR A 44 9.82 -1.71 5.21
C THR A 44 9.32 -2.95 5.93
N ASP A 45 10.20 -3.75 6.52
CA ASP A 45 9.81 -4.95 7.28
C ASP A 45 9.01 -4.57 8.53
N LYS A 46 9.44 -3.53 9.25
CA LYS A 46 8.71 -3.00 10.41
C LYS A 46 7.34 -2.46 10.01
N ALA A 47 7.30 -1.69 8.93
CA ALA A 47 6.05 -1.15 8.41
C ALA A 47 5.08 -2.25 7.94
N MET A 48 5.58 -3.25 7.21
CA MET A 48 4.75 -4.38 6.74
C MET A 48 4.21 -5.23 7.89
N ARG A 49 5.01 -5.50 8.92
CA ARG A 49 4.53 -6.19 10.14
C ARG A 49 3.40 -5.43 10.80
N TYR A 50 3.52 -4.11 10.90
CA TYR A 50 2.48 -3.26 11.46
C TYR A 50 1.19 -3.30 10.61
N ILE A 51 1.31 -3.20 9.29
CA ILE A 51 0.16 -3.21 8.35
C ILE A 51 -0.57 -4.57 8.36
N GLN A 52 0.16 -5.69 8.36
CA GLN A 52 -0.42 -7.04 8.31
C GLN A 52 -1.29 -7.37 9.53
N ASN A 53 -1.04 -6.75 10.67
CA ASN A 53 -1.67 -7.13 11.95
C ASN A 53 -3.04 -6.46 12.22
N ARG A 54 -3.66 -5.74 11.26
CA ARG A 54 -4.70 -4.74 11.60
C ARG A 54 -6.13 -4.84 11.03
N PRO A 55 -6.55 -5.78 10.15
CA PRO A 55 -7.98 -5.97 9.90
C PRO A 55 -8.75 -6.66 11.04
N SER A 56 -8.06 -7.41 11.91
CA SER A 56 -8.69 -8.31 12.89
C SER A 56 -8.73 -7.78 14.32
N THR A 57 -7.93 -6.77 14.67
CA THR A 57 -7.69 -6.38 16.06
C THR A 57 -8.72 -5.39 16.60
N PHE A 58 -9.14 -4.40 15.82
CA PHE A 58 -10.14 -3.42 16.27
C PHE A 58 -11.55 -4.01 16.33
N ARG A 59 -11.97 -4.74 15.29
CA ARG A 59 -13.26 -5.45 15.27
C ARG A 59 -13.39 -6.46 16.43
N ARG A 60 -12.31 -7.16 16.77
CA ARG A 60 -12.28 -8.10 17.89
C ARG A 60 -12.30 -7.39 19.24
N ALA A 61 -11.54 -6.30 19.40
CA ALA A 61 -11.54 -5.48 20.61
C ALA A 61 -12.90 -4.84 20.91
N ALA A 62 -13.62 -4.39 19.88
CA ALA A 62 -14.98 -3.89 19.99
C ALA A 62 -15.96 -4.99 20.43
N ALA A 63 -15.79 -6.22 19.93
CA ALA A 63 -16.61 -7.36 20.35
C ALA A 63 -16.32 -7.83 21.79
N GLU A 64 -15.10 -7.62 22.28
CA GLU A 64 -14.65 -8.01 23.64
C GLU A 64 -14.83 -6.90 24.68
N GLY A 65 -15.39 -5.73 24.30
CA GLY A 65 -15.58 -4.60 25.22
C GLY A 65 -14.29 -3.90 25.67
N LEU A 66 -13.15 -4.22 25.04
CA LEU A 66 -11.82 -3.69 25.35
C LEU A 66 -11.41 -2.53 24.42
N ALA A 67 -12.37 -1.92 23.73
CA ALA A 67 -12.11 -0.93 22.68
C ALA A 67 -11.22 0.22 23.15
N ASN A 68 -11.45 0.76 24.36
CA ASN A 68 -10.72 1.93 24.86
C ASN A 68 -9.25 1.61 25.22
N ALA A 69 -8.99 0.57 26.01
CA ALA A 69 -7.62 0.15 26.32
C ALA A 69 -6.85 -0.29 25.07
N ARG A 70 -7.57 -0.84 24.08
CA ARG A 70 -7.00 -1.21 22.77
C ARG A 70 -6.67 0.03 21.93
N LEU A 71 -7.50 1.08 21.98
CA LEU A 71 -7.25 2.36 21.32
C LEU A 71 -5.96 3.02 21.84
N ASP A 72 -5.76 3.07 23.15
CA ASP A 72 -4.54 3.62 23.75
C ASP A 72 -3.30 2.84 23.29
N SER A 73 -3.34 1.50 23.40
CA SER A 73 -2.24 0.65 22.89
C SER A 73 -2.04 0.76 21.38
N PHE A 74 -3.10 1.04 20.63
CA PHE A 74 -3.05 1.22 19.19
C PHE A 74 -2.35 2.52 18.82
N GLU A 75 -2.61 3.61 19.57
CA GLU A 75 -1.95 4.90 19.39
C GLU A 75 -0.45 4.77 19.69
N ASP A 76 -0.08 4.10 20.78
CA ASP A 76 1.33 3.85 21.11
C ASP A 76 2.05 3.02 20.02
N GLU A 77 1.46 1.90 19.61
CA GLU A 77 1.99 1.07 18.51
C GLU A 77 2.07 1.85 17.19
N PHE A 78 1.08 2.72 16.90
CA PHE A 78 1.13 3.55 15.71
C PHE A 78 2.22 4.61 15.81
N HIS A 79 2.40 5.25 16.96
CA HIS A 79 3.47 6.22 17.16
C HIS A 79 4.85 5.61 16.88
N GLU A 80 5.10 4.37 17.31
CA GLU A 80 6.34 3.66 17.01
C GLU A 80 6.45 3.31 15.50
N ALA A 81 5.36 2.85 14.88
CA ALA A 81 5.38 2.40 13.50
C ALA A 81 5.25 3.50 12.44
N ALA A 82 4.69 4.65 12.81
CA ALA A 82 4.38 5.79 11.95
C ALA A 82 5.53 6.24 11.05
N PRO A 83 6.79 6.40 11.52
CA PRO A 83 7.88 6.79 10.63
C PRO A 83 8.14 5.74 9.54
N TYR A 84 8.02 4.44 9.87
CA TYR A 84 8.24 3.36 8.92
C TYR A 84 7.11 3.26 7.90
N VAL A 85 5.86 3.42 8.35
CA VAL A 85 4.68 3.46 7.47
C VAL A 85 4.76 4.67 6.54
N ARG A 86 5.18 5.83 7.05
CA ARG A 86 5.38 7.04 6.23
C ARG A 86 6.43 6.83 5.14
N ASP A 87 7.50 6.08 5.43
CA ASP A 87 8.53 5.74 4.43
C ASP A 87 8.01 4.82 3.31
N ILE A 88 7.00 3.97 3.57
CA ILE A 88 6.34 3.22 2.50
C ILE A 88 5.65 4.18 1.52
N PHE A 89 4.96 5.21 2.03
CA PHE A 89 4.23 6.17 1.19
C PHE A 89 5.12 7.21 0.50
N SER A 90 6.40 7.31 0.87
CA SER A 90 7.36 8.16 0.17
C SER A 90 8.02 7.49 -1.04
N LYS A 91 7.76 6.19 -1.29
CA LYS A 91 8.34 5.46 -2.42
C LYS A 91 7.81 5.97 -3.77
N SER A 92 8.67 5.94 -4.79
CA SER A 92 8.35 6.40 -6.16
C SER A 92 7.21 5.62 -6.84
N TYR A 93 6.82 4.46 -6.30
CA TYR A 93 5.63 3.75 -6.74
C TYR A 93 4.38 4.65 -6.70
N TRP A 94 4.23 5.46 -5.64
CA TRP A 94 3.04 6.30 -5.42
C TRP A 94 2.99 7.55 -6.29
N THR A 95 4.05 7.86 -7.03
CA THR A 95 4.09 9.03 -7.93
C THR A 95 3.65 8.69 -9.35
N ARG A 96 3.18 7.46 -9.59
CA ARG A 96 2.68 7.02 -10.90
C ARG A 96 1.30 7.61 -11.15
N LEU A 97 1.04 8.07 -12.38
CA LEU A 97 -0.17 8.82 -12.77
C LEU A 97 -1.51 8.14 -12.41
N TRP A 98 -1.52 6.81 -12.33
CA TRP A 98 -2.73 5.99 -12.22
C TRP A 98 -2.94 5.38 -10.83
N ILE A 99 -2.03 5.66 -9.88
CA ILE A 99 -2.15 5.30 -8.46
C ILE A 99 -2.92 6.40 -7.73
#